data_AF-A0A3A3GZS7-F1
#
_entry.id   AF-A0A3A3GZS7-F1
#
_cell.length_a   1.000
_cell.length_b   1.000
_cell.length_c   1.000
_cell.angle_alpha   90.00
_cell.angle_beta   90.00
_cell.angle_gamma   90.00
#
_symmetry.space_group_name_H-M   'P 1'
#
loop_
_entity.id
_entity.type
_entity.pdbx_description
1 polymer ?
#
loop_
_entity_poly.entity_id
_entity_poly.type
_entity_poly.pdbx_seq_one_letter_code
_entity_poly.pdbx_strand_id
1 'polypeptide(L)'
;MFKLLGSAIVIAAAASIGWLKSASFAARPKQLRLLNHALQRLETAIMYGYTPLAAAFAEISRQLPPPLRAVFADAAQAMDAADAVPLTAREAWQFSWERHRGNTALANEDLRILLELGYSLGISDRDDQRKHIRHAIKQLEQEEFVAREEYQRYGTMCRSLGVLSGLLAVILMY
;
A
#
# COMPACT_ATOMS: atom_id res chain seq x y z
N MET A 1 43.15 -11.13 -13.72
CA MET A 1 41.91 -10.55 -14.31
C MET A 1 40.66 -11.31 -13.87
N PHE A 2 40.59 -12.63 -14.03
CA PHE A 2 39.40 -13.42 -13.63
C PHE A 2 39.03 -13.33 -12.14
N LYS A 3 40.00 -13.25 -11.22
CA LYS A 3 39.74 -13.06 -9.77
C LYS A 3 38.99 -11.76 -9.47
N LEU A 4 39.42 -10.64 -10.06
CA LEU A 4 38.76 -9.34 -9.90
C LEU A 4 37.33 -9.35 -10.45
N LEU A 5 37.13 -9.96 -11.62
CA LEU A 5 35.80 -10.06 -12.23
C LEU A 5 34.86 -10.92 -11.37
N GLY A 6 35.34 -12.06 -10.86
CA GLY A 6 34.59 -12.91 -9.94
C GLY A 6 34.21 -12.18 -8.65
N SER A 7 35.15 -11.47 -8.03
CA SER A 7 34.88 -10.67 -6.83
C SER A 7 33.82 -9.59 -7.08
N ALA A 8 33.88 -8.89 -8.23
CA ALA A 8 32.89 -7.88 -8.58
C ALA A 8 31.48 -8.48 -8.73
N ILE A 9 31.35 -9.65 -9.36
CA ILE A 9 30.06 -10.34 -9.52
C ILE A 9 29.48 -10.75 -8.16
N VAL A 10 30.30 -11.30 -7.26
CA VAL A 10 29.86 -11.70 -5.91
C VAL A 10 29.33 -10.50 -5.12
N ILE A 11 30.07 -9.38 -5.13
CA ILE A 11 29.64 -8.16 -4.44
C ILE A 11 28.35 -7.61 -5.06
N ALA A 12 28.26 -7.56 -6.39
CA ALA A 12 27.06 -7.07 -7.08
C ALA A 12 25.82 -7.93 -6.78
N ALA A 13 25.97 -9.26 -6.73
CA ALA A 13 24.89 -10.16 -6.37
C ALA A 13 24.41 -9.95 -4.93
N ALA A 14 25.34 -9.91 -3.96
CA ALA A 14 25.02 -9.69 -2.55
C ALA A 14 24.39 -8.30 -2.30
N ALA A 15 24.93 -7.26 -2.95
CA ALA A 15 24.37 -5.91 -2.90
C ALA A 15 22.95 -5.85 -3.48
N SER A 16 22.71 -6.55 -4.59
CA SER A 16 21.39 -6.63 -5.23
C SER A 16 20.35 -7.24 -4.29
N ILE A 17 20.68 -8.31 -3.57
CA ILE A 17 19.80 -8.92 -2.57
C ILE A 17 19.45 -7.90 -1.46
N GLY A 18 20.46 -7.17 -0.94
CA GLY A 18 20.24 -6.12 0.05
C GLY A 18 19.32 -5.00 -0.44
N TRP A 19 19.45 -4.62 -1.71
CA TRP A 19 18.59 -3.63 -2.36
C TRP A 19 17.16 -4.12 -2.53
N LEU A 20 16.95 -5.35 -3.00
CA LEU A 20 15.61 -5.94 -3.13
C LEU A 20 14.89 -5.98 -1.77
N LYS A 21 15.60 -6.37 -0.71
CA LYS A 21 15.01 -6.40 0.64
C LYS A 21 14.71 -5.01 1.18
N SER A 22 15.54 -4.02 0.88
CA SER A 22 15.27 -2.61 1.24
C SER A 22 14.03 -2.07 0.53
N ALA A 23 13.84 -2.43 -0.74
CA ALA A 23 12.69 -1.97 -1.53
C ALA A 23 11.35 -2.46 -0.96
N SER A 24 11.29 -3.65 -0.35
CA SER A 24 10.07 -4.13 0.31
C SER A 24 9.71 -3.27 1.53
N PHE A 25 10.68 -2.82 2.32
CA PHE A 25 10.44 -1.90 3.43
C PHE A 25 10.00 -0.50 2.97
N ALA A 26 10.48 -0.03 1.81
CA ALA A 26 10.08 1.26 1.26
C ALA A 26 8.65 1.26 0.69
N ALA A 27 8.10 0.08 0.36
CA ALA A 27 6.81 -0.04 -0.30
C ALA A 27 5.64 0.29 0.64
N ARG A 28 5.65 -0.21 1.88
CA ARG A 28 4.60 0.03 2.88
C ARG A 28 4.32 1.52 3.15
N PRO A 29 5.30 2.36 3.57
CA PRO A 29 5.04 3.77 3.85
C PRO A 29 4.59 4.54 2.59
N LYS A 30 5.07 4.14 1.41
CA LYS A 30 4.63 4.74 0.15
C LYS A 30 3.15 4.43 -0.12
N GLN A 31 2.70 3.19 0.11
CA GLN A 31 1.31 2.79 -0.07
C GLN A 31 0.38 3.45 0.96
N LEU A 32 0.78 3.52 2.23
CA LEU A 32 0.03 4.23 3.28
C LEU A 32 -0.19 5.70 2.94
N ARG A 33 0.85 6.41 2.49
CA ARG A 33 0.72 7.80 2.03
C ARG A 33 -0.27 7.96 0.87
N LEU A 34 -0.21 7.05 -0.10
CA LEU A 34 -1.14 7.06 -1.24
C LEU A 34 -2.58 6.80 -0.78
N LEU A 35 -2.78 5.93 0.21
CA LEU A 35 -4.09 5.70 0.82
C LEU A 35 -4.60 6.92 1.57
N ASN A 36 -3.77 7.60 2.35
CA ASN A 36 -4.13 8.85 3.02
C ASN A 36 -4.67 9.87 2.01
N HIS A 37 -3.98 10.07 0.90
CA HIS A 37 -4.46 10.95 -0.18
C HIS A 37 -5.73 10.44 -0.85
N ALA A 38 -5.84 9.13 -1.11
CA ALA A 38 -7.04 8.54 -1.71
C ALA A 38 -8.27 8.74 -0.82
N LEU A 39 -8.13 8.53 0.49
CA LEU A 39 -9.21 8.70 1.47
C LEU A 39 -9.60 10.17 1.65
N GLN A 40 -8.66 11.12 1.60
CA GLN A 40 -8.99 12.56 1.59
C GLN A 40 -9.81 12.96 0.35
N ARG A 41 -9.50 12.38 -0.81
CA ARG A 41 -10.27 12.60 -2.05
C ARG A 41 -11.65 11.95 -1.95
N LEU A 42 -11.74 10.78 -1.34
CA LEU A 42 -13.01 10.11 -1.07
C LEU A 42 -13.89 10.93 -0.12
N GLU A 43 -13.33 11.44 0.98
CA GLU A 43 -14.01 12.37 1.91
C GLU A 43 -14.62 13.54 1.14
N THR A 44 -13.80 14.17 0.29
CA THR A 44 -14.23 15.31 -0.53
C THR A 44 -15.40 14.92 -1.44
N ALA A 45 -15.29 13.80 -2.16
CA ALA A 45 -16.36 13.32 -3.05
C ALA A 45 -17.67 13.04 -2.31
N ILE A 46 -17.61 12.42 -1.13
CA ILE A 46 -18.79 12.11 -0.30
C ILE A 46 -19.44 13.40 0.23
N MET A 47 -18.64 14.37 0.67
CA MET A 47 -19.16 15.62 1.24
C MET A 47 -19.85 16.50 0.19
N TYR A 48 -19.26 16.64 -1.00
CA TYR A 48 -19.89 17.42 -2.08
C TYR A 48 -21.06 16.67 -2.72
N GLY A 49 -21.04 15.33 -2.72
CA GLY A 49 -22.21 14.49 -2.98
C GLY A 49 -22.77 14.52 -4.40
N TYR A 50 -22.09 15.17 -5.34
CA TYR A 50 -22.47 15.20 -6.76
C TYR A 50 -22.01 13.97 -7.55
N THR A 51 -21.17 13.13 -6.95
CA THR A 51 -20.56 11.97 -7.60
C THR A 51 -20.99 10.69 -6.88
N PRO A 52 -21.62 9.71 -7.58
CA PRO A 52 -21.89 8.39 -7.02
C PRO A 52 -20.61 7.74 -6.49
N LEU A 53 -20.72 6.94 -5.42
CA LEU A 53 -19.55 6.37 -4.74
C LEU A 53 -18.71 5.49 -5.69
N ALA A 54 -19.36 4.69 -6.53
CA ALA A 54 -18.68 3.88 -7.55
C ALA A 54 -17.84 4.73 -8.52
N ALA A 55 -18.40 5.85 -9.00
CA ALA A 55 -17.69 6.78 -9.86
C ALA A 55 -16.53 7.48 -9.14
N ALA A 56 -16.69 7.84 -7.86
CA ALA A 56 -15.62 8.42 -7.06
C ALA A 56 -14.45 7.44 -6.89
N PHE A 57 -14.76 6.17 -6.62
CA PHE A 57 -13.79 5.09 -6.55
C PHE A 57 -13.06 4.86 -7.88
N ALA A 58 -13.81 4.83 -9.00
CA ALA A 58 -13.23 4.69 -10.33
C ALA A 58 -12.26 5.84 -10.64
N GLU A 59 -12.61 7.08 -10.31
CA GLU A 59 -11.75 8.25 -10.52
C GLU A 59 -10.51 8.22 -9.63
N ILE A 60 -10.64 7.84 -8.35
CA ILE A 60 -9.50 7.65 -7.46
C ILE A 60 -8.56 6.56 -8.00
N SER A 61 -9.10 5.46 -8.50
CA SER A 61 -8.30 4.34 -9.03
C SER A 61 -7.36 4.77 -10.17
N ARG A 62 -7.82 5.63 -11.09
CA ARG A 62 -7.05 6.12 -12.24
C ARG A 62 -5.80 6.90 -11.82
N GLN A 63 -5.83 7.51 -10.63
CA GLN A 63 -4.76 8.35 -10.11
C GLN A 63 -3.78 7.57 -9.21
N LEU A 64 -4.13 6.35 -8.84
CA LEU A 64 -3.28 5.49 -8.03
C LEU A 64 -2.38 4.61 -8.92
N PRO A 65 -1.13 4.33 -8.49
CA PRO A 65 -0.33 3.27 -9.07
C PRO A 65 -0.78 1.88 -8.57
N PRO A 66 -0.41 0.78 -9.26
CA PRO A 66 -0.54 -0.55 -8.70
C PRO A 66 0.27 -0.68 -7.39
N PRO A 67 -0.18 -1.48 -6.42
CA PRO A 67 -1.36 -2.35 -6.44
C PRO A 67 -2.68 -1.62 -6.08
N LEU A 68 -2.63 -0.43 -5.48
CA LEU A 68 -3.80 0.26 -4.95
C LEU A 68 -4.83 0.63 -6.03
N ARG A 69 -4.39 0.88 -7.26
CA ARG A 69 -5.28 1.05 -8.43
C ARG A 69 -6.31 -0.08 -8.53
N ALA A 70 -5.85 -1.33 -8.42
CA ALA A 70 -6.70 -2.50 -8.59
C ALA A 70 -7.75 -2.60 -7.48
N VAL A 71 -7.38 -2.25 -6.24
CA VAL A 71 -8.30 -2.21 -5.09
C VAL A 71 -9.49 -1.28 -5.36
N PHE A 72 -9.20 -0.01 -5.70
CA PHE A 72 -10.26 0.97 -5.94
C PHE A 72 -11.05 0.69 -7.23
N ALA A 73 -10.39 0.17 -8.27
CA ALA A 73 -11.07 -0.20 -9.51
C ALA A 73 -12.01 -1.39 -9.32
N ASP A 74 -11.58 -2.43 -8.58
CA ASP A 74 -12.42 -3.59 -8.30
C ASP A 74 -13.60 -3.22 -7.41
N ALA A 75 -13.40 -2.35 -6.40
CA ALA A 75 -14.49 -1.85 -5.58
C ALA A 75 -15.50 -1.03 -6.41
N ALA A 76 -15.04 -0.18 -7.33
CA ALA A 76 -15.92 0.55 -8.25
C ALA A 76 -16.75 -0.41 -9.11
N GLN A 77 -16.09 -1.37 -9.77
CA GLN A 77 -16.75 -2.34 -10.64
C GLN A 77 -17.74 -3.22 -9.89
N ALA A 78 -17.43 -3.62 -8.65
CA ALA A 78 -18.32 -4.42 -7.83
C ALA A 78 -19.61 -3.68 -7.42
N MET A 79 -19.55 -2.34 -7.30
CA MET A 79 -20.73 -1.51 -7.07
C MET A 79 -21.54 -1.25 -8.35
N ASP A 80 -20.89 -1.22 -9.52
CA ASP A 80 -21.52 -0.92 -10.82
C ASP A 80 -21.93 -2.18 -11.63
N ALA A 81 -21.78 -3.39 -11.07
CA ALA A 81 -21.93 -4.64 -11.80
C ALA A 81 -23.27 -4.72 -12.57
N ALA A 82 -23.20 -4.67 -13.90
CA ALA A 82 -24.37 -4.68 -14.79
C ALA A 82 -24.98 -6.08 -14.98
N ASP A 83 -24.17 -7.13 -14.80
CA ASP A 83 -24.54 -8.52 -15.07
C ASP A 83 -24.86 -9.34 -13.80
N ALA A 84 -24.80 -8.71 -12.62
CA ALA A 84 -25.05 -9.34 -11.32
C ALA A 84 -25.74 -8.35 -10.36
N VAL A 85 -26.18 -8.83 -9.19
CA VAL A 85 -26.66 -7.91 -8.14
C VAL A 85 -25.47 -7.06 -7.68
N PRO A 86 -25.54 -5.72 -7.81
CA PRO A 86 -24.46 -4.85 -7.39
C PRO A 86 -24.23 -4.96 -5.89
N LEU A 87 -22.96 -5.03 -5.48
CA LEU A 87 -22.60 -5.07 -4.07
C LEU A 87 -22.83 -3.71 -3.43
N THR A 88 -23.18 -3.71 -2.15
CA THR A 88 -23.16 -2.48 -1.35
C THR A 88 -21.73 -1.91 -1.28
N ALA A 89 -21.61 -0.62 -0.99
CA ALA A 89 -20.33 0.05 -0.80
C ALA A 89 -19.40 -0.69 0.17
N ARG A 90 -19.96 -1.16 1.28
CA ARG A 90 -19.26 -1.96 2.28
C ARG A 90 -18.76 -3.28 1.71
N GLU A 91 -19.63 -4.05 1.05
CA GLU A 91 -19.29 -5.36 0.50
C GLU A 91 -18.24 -5.23 -0.60
N ALA A 92 -18.39 -4.27 -1.51
CA ALA A 92 -17.43 -3.99 -2.57
C ALA A 92 -16.05 -3.59 -2.01
N TRP A 93 -16.04 -2.75 -0.95
CA TRP A 93 -14.82 -2.37 -0.25
C TRP A 93 -14.12 -3.57 0.38
N GLN A 94 -14.84 -4.36 1.18
CA GLN A 94 -14.30 -5.55 1.85
C GLN A 94 -13.80 -6.60 0.85
N PHE A 95 -14.59 -6.87 -0.19
CA PHE A 95 -14.22 -7.76 -1.28
C PHE A 95 -12.90 -7.34 -1.94
N SER A 96 -12.76 -6.05 -2.28
CA SER A 96 -11.56 -5.55 -2.95
C SER A 96 -10.30 -5.68 -2.07
N TRP A 97 -10.41 -5.39 -0.78
CA TRP A 97 -9.28 -5.50 0.15
C TRP A 97 -8.89 -6.94 0.40
N GLU A 98 -9.86 -7.85 0.57
CA GLU A 98 -9.57 -9.27 0.77
C GLU A 98 -8.94 -9.88 -0.49
N ARG A 99 -9.41 -9.51 -1.68
CA ARG A 99 -8.85 -9.99 -2.95
C ARG A 99 -7.41 -9.57 -3.16
N HIS A 100 -7.05 -8.35 -2.77
CA HIS A 100 -5.74 -7.75 -3.06
C HIS A 100 -4.77 -7.74 -1.89
N ARG A 101 -5.15 -8.22 -0.71
CA ARG A 101 -4.30 -8.20 0.50
C ARG A 101 -2.88 -8.71 0.26
N GLY A 102 -2.73 -9.80 -0.49
CA GLY A 102 -1.43 -10.41 -0.82
C GLY A 102 -0.58 -9.65 -1.83
N ASN A 103 -1.17 -8.69 -2.57
CA ASN A 103 -0.48 -7.87 -3.56
C ASN A 103 -0.02 -6.53 -2.98
N THR A 104 -0.49 -6.16 -1.79
CA THR A 104 -0.12 -4.92 -1.10
C THR A 104 1.06 -5.12 -0.16
N ALA A 105 1.76 -4.03 0.16
CA ALA A 105 2.83 -4.01 1.15
C ALA A 105 2.31 -3.68 2.57
N LEU A 106 0.99 -3.70 2.76
CA LEU A 106 0.33 -3.31 3.99
C LEU A 106 0.44 -4.40 5.06
N ALA A 107 0.55 -3.97 6.31
CA ALA A 107 0.47 -4.84 7.46
C ALA A 107 -0.99 -5.20 7.78
N ASN A 108 -1.19 -6.21 8.63
CA ASN A 108 -2.53 -6.60 9.08
C ASN A 108 -3.25 -5.46 9.82
N GLU A 109 -2.50 -4.61 10.52
CA GLU A 109 -3.04 -3.45 11.21
C GLU A 109 -3.59 -2.41 10.22
N ASP A 110 -2.84 -2.08 9.18
CA ASP A 110 -3.28 -1.20 8.09
C ASP A 110 -4.59 -1.73 7.45
N LEU A 111 -4.65 -3.04 7.17
CA LEU A 111 -5.83 -3.69 6.61
C LEU A 111 -7.02 -3.67 7.57
N ARG A 112 -6.78 -3.82 8.88
CA ARG A 112 -7.84 -3.73 9.90
C ARG A 112 -8.50 -2.35 9.87
N ILE A 113 -7.70 -1.29 9.85
CA ILE A 113 -8.19 0.09 9.77
C ILE A 113 -9.06 0.30 8.52
N LEU A 114 -8.57 -0.20 7.38
CA LEU A 114 -9.29 -0.11 6.11
C LEU A 114 -10.61 -0.90 6.16
N LEU A 115 -10.60 -2.15 6.62
CA LEU A 115 -11.81 -2.98 6.69
C LEU A 115 -12.85 -2.40 7.66
N GLU A 116 -12.41 -1.80 8.77
CA GLU A 116 -13.27 -1.10 9.73
C GLU A 116 -13.95 0.12 9.09
N LEU A 117 -13.22 0.92 8.31
CA LEU A 117 -13.79 2.05 7.57
C LEU A 117 -14.95 1.60 6.66
N GLY A 118 -14.84 0.41 6.06
CA GLY A 118 -15.87 -0.16 5.19
C GLY A 118 -17.25 -0.25 5.84
N TYR A 119 -17.35 -0.41 7.16
CA TYR A 119 -18.63 -0.47 7.87
C TYR A 119 -19.39 0.86 7.88
N SER A 120 -18.69 1.98 7.68
CA SER A 120 -19.29 3.31 7.62
C SER A 120 -19.66 3.74 6.20
N LEU A 121 -19.06 3.14 5.17
CA LEU A 121 -19.26 3.57 3.79
C LEU A 121 -20.68 3.28 3.29
N GLY A 122 -21.39 4.33 2.88
CA GLY A 122 -22.70 4.23 2.21
C GLY A 122 -23.91 3.93 3.11
N ILE A 123 -23.73 3.82 4.43
CA ILE A 123 -24.79 3.42 5.37
C ILE A 123 -25.18 4.57 6.33
N SER A 124 -24.24 5.44 6.72
CA SER A 124 -24.51 6.57 7.62
C SER A 124 -24.62 7.92 6.89
N ASP A 125 -25.03 8.97 7.60
CA ASP A 125 -25.06 10.33 7.06
C ASP A 125 -23.66 10.82 6.64
N ARG A 126 -23.59 11.74 5.68
CA ARG A 126 -22.33 12.27 5.13
C ARG A 126 -21.39 12.82 6.22
N ASP A 127 -21.93 13.52 7.22
CA ASP A 127 -21.11 14.07 8.32
C ASP A 127 -20.50 12.99 9.19
N ASP A 128 -21.21 11.88 9.37
CA ASP A 128 -20.75 10.73 10.12
C ASP A 128 -19.70 9.93 9.34
N GLN A 129 -19.96 9.65 8.05
CA GLN A 129 -18.97 9.04 7.16
C GLN A 129 -17.66 9.85 7.11
N ARG A 130 -17.76 11.18 7.08
CA ARG A 130 -16.58 12.06 7.14
C ARG A 130 -15.78 11.87 8.43
N LYS A 131 -16.43 11.72 9.58
CA LYS A 131 -15.72 11.47 10.86
C LYS A 131 -14.97 10.14 10.81
N HIS A 132 -15.62 9.08 10.30
CA HIS A 132 -14.99 7.77 10.15
C HIS A 132 -13.80 7.80 9.18
N ILE A 133 -13.94 8.47 8.03
CA ILE A 133 -12.83 8.63 7.06
C ILE A 133 -11.67 9.39 7.70
N ARG A 134 -11.93 10.50 8.39
CA ARG A 134 -10.88 11.27 9.09
C ARG A 134 -10.22 10.48 10.21
N HIS A 135 -10.98 9.62 10.90
CA HIS A 135 -10.42 8.74 11.91
C HIS A 135 -9.48 7.71 11.29
N ALA A 136 -9.89 7.05 10.21
CA ALA A 136 -9.05 6.11 9.47
C ALA A 136 -7.79 6.78 8.92
N ILE A 137 -7.89 7.99 8.34
CA ILE A 137 -6.73 8.76 7.87
C ILE A 137 -5.73 8.98 9.02
N LYS A 138 -6.19 9.44 10.19
CA LYS A 138 -5.29 9.67 11.33
C LYS A 138 -4.58 8.40 11.81
N GLN A 139 -5.28 7.27 11.81
CA GLN A 139 -4.67 5.98 12.16
C GLN A 139 -3.64 5.56 11.11
N LEU A 140 -3.96 5.70 9.82
CA LEU A 140 -3.03 5.39 8.73
C LEU A 140 -1.83 6.34 8.67
N GLU A 141 -1.96 7.61 9.06
CA GLU A 141 -0.85 8.55 9.23
C GLU A 141 0.11 8.11 10.34
N GLN A 142 -0.42 7.57 11.45
CA GLN A 142 0.38 7.00 12.53
C GLN A 142 1.12 5.75 12.04
N GLU A 143 0.44 4.83 11.36
CA GLU A 143 1.08 3.64 10.76
C GLU A 143 2.10 4.01 9.68
N GLU A 144 1.86 5.07 8.92
CA GLU A 144 2.81 5.57 7.94
C GLU A 144 4.09 6.07 8.61
N PHE A 145 3.96 6.77 9.74
CA PHE A 145 5.10 7.21 10.55
C PHE A 145 5.90 6.01 11.06
N VAL A 146 5.24 5.02 11.67
CA VAL A 146 5.87 3.78 12.14
C VAL A 146 6.60 3.06 10.99
N ALA A 147 5.94 2.89 9.85
CA ALA A 147 6.53 2.25 8.67
C ALA A 147 7.75 3.02 8.12
N ARG A 148 7.77 4.36 8.23
CA ARG A 148 8.93 5.18 7.86
C ARG A 148 10.10 4.98 8.82
N GLU A 149 9.85 4.91 10.12
CA GLU A 149 10.89 4.61 11.11
C GLU A 149 11.47 3.21 10.91
N GLU A 150 10.63 2.21 10.66
CA GLU A 150 11.06 0.85 10.33
C GLU A 150 11.92 0.83 9.06
N TYR A 151 11.53 1.54 8.01
CA TYR A 151 12.34 1.65 6.79
C TYR A 151 13.69 2.31 7.05
N GLN A 152 13.73 3.40 7.83
CA GLN A 152 14.98 4.07 8.17
C GLN A 152 15.91 3.16 8.97
N ARG A 153 15.36 2.40 9.91
CA ARG A 153 16.14 1.47 10.75
C ARG A 153 16.59 0.23 9.98
N TYR A 154 15.69 -0.49 9.35
CA TYR A 154 15.97 -1.81 8.78
C TYR A 154 16.28 -1.76 7.27
N GLY A 155 15.58 -0.90 6.53
CA GLY A 155 15.76 -0.79 5.08
C GLY A 155 17.14 -0.27 4.69
N THR A 156 17.70 0.68 5.44
CA THR A 156 19.07 1.18 5.22
C THR A 156 20.11 0.13 5.59
N MET A 157 19.89 -0.60 6.69
CA MET A 157 20.75 -1.70 7.13
C MET A 157 20.80 -2.85 6.13
N CYS A 158 19.67 -3.24 5.52
CA CYS A 158 19.69 -4.30 4.50
C CYS A 158 20.59 -3.96 3.30
N ARG A 159 20.64 -2.67 2.90
CA ARG A 159 21.53 -2.24 1.81
C ARG A 159 23.00 -2.34 2.21
N SER A 160 23.35 -1.86 3.40
CA SER A 160 24.75 -1.94 3.87
C SER A 160 25.19 -3.37 4.11
N LEU A 161 24.35 -4.22 4.72
CA LEU A 161 24.63 -5.64 4.95
C LEU A 161 24.81 -6.43 3.64
N GLY A 162 24.08 -6.10 2.58
CA GLY A 162 24.28 -6.73 1.27
C GLY A 162 25.68 -6.47 0.70
N VAL A 163 26.17 -5.24 0.81
CA VAL A 163 27.53 -4.88 0.35
C VAL A 163 28.59 -5.51 1.26
N LEU A 164 28.42 -5.42 2.58
CA LEU A 164 29.37 -5.96 3.56
C LEU A 164 29.47 -7.49 3.48
N SER A 165 28.37 -8.19 3.26
CA SER A 165 28.39 -9.66 3.09
C SER A 165 29.08 -10.08 1.79
N GLY A 166 28.90 -9.33 0.70
CA GLY A 166 29.64 -9.53 -0.55
C GLY A 166 31.15 -9.33 -0.36
N LEU A 167 31.55 -8.26 0.34
CA LEU A 167 32.95 -8.01 0.68
C LEU A 167 33.53 -9.13 1.55
N LEU A 168 32.82 -9.55 2.58
CA LEU A 168 33.23 -10.64 3.46
C LEU A 168 33.42 -11.95 2.67
N ALA A 169 32.49 -12.30 1.78
CA ALA A 169 32.61 -13.49 0.94
C ALA A 169 33.85 -13.44 0.04
N VAL A 170 34.16 -12.27 -0.54
CA VAL A 170 35.38 -12.08 -1.33
C VAL A 170 36.64 -12.24 -0.48
N ILE A 171 36.65 -11.72 0.76
CA ILE A 171 37.77 -11.88 1.69
C ILE A 171 37.98 -13.37 2.04
N LEU A 172 36.91 -14.11 2.31
CA LEU A 172 36.99 -15.54 2.65
C LEU A 172 37.41 -16.43 1.47
N MET A 173 37.14 -16.00 0.23
CA MET A 173 37.52 -16.73 -0.99
C MET A 173 38.98 -16.52 -1.39
N TYR A 174 39.67 -15.56 -0.78
CA TYR A 174 41.06 -15.19 -1.07
C TYR A 174 42.03 -15.80 -0.07
#